data_AF-A0A2V6KVW0-F1
#
_entry.id   AF-A0A2V6KVW0-F1
#
_cell.length_a   1.000
_cell.length_b   1.000
_cell.length_c   1.000
_cell.angle_alpha   90.00
_cell.angle_beta   90.00
_cell.angle_gamma   90.00
#
_symmetry.space_group_name_H-M   'P 1'
#
loop_
_entity.id
_entity.type
_entity.pdbx_description
1 polymer ?
#
loop_
_entity_poly.entity_id
_entity_poly.type
_entity_poly.pdbx_seq_one_letter_code
_entity_poly.pdbx_strand_id
1 'polypeptide(L)' 'KLLYAAQAGGNPEAAIEPPEFVLFVNEPRLLSETYHRYLETRIRKAQPYPGLPVILTCRPRQEKRRK' A
#
# COMPACT_ATOMS: atom_id res chain seq x y z
N LYS A 1 8.90 -1.01 11.20
CA LYS A 1 7.65 -1.67 11.66
C LYS A 1 6.50 -1.28 10.73
N LEU A 2 5.81 -2.26 10.15
CA LEU A 2 4.49 -2.07 9.52
C LEU A 2 3.46 -2.01 10.64
N LEU A 3 2.59 -1.01 10.63
CA LEU A 3 1.58 -0.81 11.67
C LEU A 3 0.26 -1.43 11.25
N TYR A 4 -0.27 -0.96 10.12
CA TYR A 4 -1.49 -1.43 9.50
C TYR A 4 -1.50 -1.05 8.02
N ALA A 5 -2.41 -1.63 7.26
CA ALA A 5 -2.67 -1.29 5.87
C ALA A 5 -4.14 -0.94 5.70
N ALA A 6 -4.44 -0.07 4.74
CA ALA A 6 -5.80 0.23 4.33
C ALA A 6 -5.87 0.17 2.79
N GLN A 7 -6.98 -0.33 2.25
CA GLN A 7 -7.28 -0.16 0.84
C GLN A 7 -7.82 1.26 0.65
N ALA A 8 -7.22 2.03 -0.25
CA ALA A 8 -7.74 3.33 -0.63
C ALA A 8 -8.87 3.13 -1.66
N GLY A 9 -9.89 3.99 -1.59
CA GLY A 9 -10.77 4.20 -2.73
C GLY A 9 -9.92 4.86 -3.82
N GLY A 10 -9.92 4.27 -5.01
CA GLY A 10 -9.12 4.74 -6.12
C GLY A 10 -9.63 6.08 -6.66
N ASN A 11 -9.12 6.48 -7.82
CA ASN A 11 -9.52 7.74 -8.42
C ASN A 11 -10.90 7.57 -9.09
N PRO A 12 -11.97 8.26 -8.63
CA PRO A 12 -13.31 8.16 -9.22
C PRO A 12 -13.37 8.65 -10.67
N GLU A 13 -12.38 9.42 -11.13
CA GLU A 13 -12.30 9.92 -12.50
C GLU A 13 -11.54 8.98 -13.45
N ALA A 14 -10.93 7.91 -12.94
CA ALA A 14 -10.22 6.94 -13.77
C ALA A 14 -11.21 5.94 -14.39
N ALA A 15 -11.05 5.66 -15.69
CA ALA A 15 -11.84 4.65 -16.40
C ALA A 15 -11.68 3.23 -15.82
N ILE A 16 -10.55 2.98 -15.14
CA ILE A 16 -10.24 1.74 -14.45
C ILE A 16 -9.72 2.11 -13.06
N GLU A 17 -10.30 1.53 -12.02
CA GLU A 17 -9.91 1.77 -10.63
C GLU A 17 -8.94 0.66 -10.15
N PRO A 18 -7.62 0.90 -10.13
CA PRO A 18 -6.67 -0.09 -9.65
C PRO A 18 -6.77 -0.26 -8.13
N PRO A 19 -6.51 -1.47 -7.59
CA PRO A 19 -6.43 -1.68 -6.15
C PRO A 19 -5.21 -0.97 -5.56
N GLU A 20 -5.46 0.09 -4.80
CA GLU A 20 -4.44 0.83 -4.06
C GLU A 20 -4.46 0.46 -2.58
N PHE A 21 -3.29 0.14 -2.03
CA PHE A 21 -3.09 -0.09 -0.61
C PHE A 21 -2.09 0.90 -0.04
N VAL A 22 -2.51 1.55 1.06
CA VAL A 22 -1.68 2.45 1.83
C VAL A 22 -1.13 1.69 3.04
N LEU A 23 0.18 1.50 3.05
CA LEU A 23 0.93 0.88 4.14
C LEU A 23 1.36 1.95 5.13
N PHE A 24 0.80 1.91 6.34
CA PHE A 24 1.21 2.78 7.43
C PHE A 24 2.41 2.18 8.13
N VAL A 25 3.54 2.87 8.01
CA VAL A 25 4.84 2.42 8.52
C VAL A 25 5.40 3.45 9.48
N ASN A 26 6.31 3.03 10.35
CA ASN A 26 7.05 3.97 11.19
C ASN A 26 8.00 4.83 10.32
N GLU A 27 8.79 4.18 9.47
CA GLU A 27 9.80 4.85 8.66
C GLU A 27 9.79 4.26 7.24
N PRO A 28 9.34 5.01 6.22
CA PRO A 28 9.21 4.51 4.84
C PRO A 28 10.53 4.07 4.22
N ARG A 29 11.65 4.70 4.60
CA ARG A 29 12.99 4.43 4.07
C ARG A 29 13.52 3.04 4.45
N LEU A 30 12.99 2.45 5.52
CA LEU A 30 13.36 1.11 5.97
C LEU A 30 12.68 0.01 5.15
N LEU A 31 11.72 0.35 4.28
CA LEU A 31 11.00 -0.61 3.46
C LEU A 31 11.71 -0.72 2.10
N SER A 32 12.45 -1.80 1.93
CA SER A 32 13.19 -2.06 0.69
C SER A 32 12.27 -2.44 -0.47
N GLU A 33 12.74 -2.25 -1.69
CA GLU A 33 12.02 -2.67 -2.90
C GLU A 33 11.75 -4.19 -2.91
N THR A 34 12.68 -5.00 -2.39
CA THR A 34 12.49 -6.45 -2.27
C THR A 34 11.30 -6.79 -1.36
N TYR A 35 11.17 -6.09 -0.23
CA TYR A 35 10.05 -6.32 0.68
C TYR A 35 8.72 -5.81 0.09
N HIS A 36 8.77 -4.73 -0.70
CA HIS A 36 7.62 -4.22 -1.46
C HIS A 36 7.12 -5.26 -2.48
N ARG A 37 8.01 -5.82 -3.30
CA ARG A 37 7.68 -6.90 -4.26
C ARG A 37 7.15 -8.15 -3.56
N TYR A 38 7.72 -8.49 -2.39
CA TYR A 38 7.22 -9.58 -1.56
C TYR A 38 5.77 -9.34 -1.14
N LEU A 39 5.44 -8.16 -0.60
CA LEU A 39 4.08 -7.80 -0.20
C LEU A 39 3.11 -7.82 -1.39
N GLU A 40 3.51 -7.29 -2.54
CA GLU A 40 2.69 -7.35 -3.77
C GLU A 40 2.37 -8.81 -4.15
N THR A 41 3.39 -9.68 -4.15
CA THR A 41 3.22 -11.10 -4.45
C THR A 41 2.28 -11.78 -3.46
N ARG A 42 2.36 -11.42 -2.17
CA ARG A 42 1.46 -11.95 -1.13
C ARG A 42 0.02 -11.49 -1.35
N ILE A 43 -0.21 -10.24 -1.74
CA ILE A 43 -1.54 -9.71 -2.06
C ILE A 43 -2.09 -10.44 -3.29
N ARG A 44 -1.31 -10.56 -4.36
CA ARG A 44 -1.71 -11.28 -5.59
C ARG A 44 -2.05 -12.76 -5.33
N LYS A 45 -1.39 -13.39 -4.37
CA LYS A 45 -1.73 -14.77 -3.96
C LYS A 45 -3.08 -14.86 -3.24
N ALA A 46 -3.49 -13.82 -2.51
CA ALA A 46 -4.78 -13.77 -1.82
C ALA A 46 -5.91 -13.28 -2.74
N GLN A 47 -5.63 -12.29 -3.60
CA GLN A 47 -6.54 -11.68 -4.56
C GLN A 47 -5.75 -11.37 -5.85
N PRO A 48 -5.95 -12.11 -6.96
CA PRO A 48 -5.05 -12.09 -8.12
C PRO A 48 -4.97 -10.78 -8.91
N TYR A 49 -6.05 -9.99 -8.96
CA TYR A 49 -6.15 -8.75 -9.76
C TYR A 49 -5.55 -8.89 -11.19
N PRO A 50 -6.08 -9.81 -12.02
CA PRO A 50 -5.52 -10.08 -13.34
C PRO A 50 -5.65 -8.85 -14.25
N GLY A 51 -4.54 -8.47 -14.89
CA GLY A 51 -4.49 -7.29 -15.77
C GLY A 51 -4.54 -5.94 -15.06
N LEU A 52 -4.70 -5.91 -13.73
CA LEU A 52 -4.68 -4.67 -12.94
C LEU A 52 -3.33 -4.49 -12.22
N PRO A 53 -2.76 -3.28 -12.23
CA PRO A 53 -1.63 -2.96 -11.38
C PRO A 53 -2.07 -2.90 -9.92
N VAL A 54 -1.27 -3.48 -9.02
CA VAL A 54 -1.48 -3.36 -7.56
C VAL A 54 -0.59 -2.23 -7.07
N ILE A 55 -1.19 -1.17 -6.57
CA ILE A 55 -0.47 0.03 -6.13
C ILE A 55 -0.23 -0.09 -4.62
N LEU A 56 1.03 -0.02 -4.21
CA LEU A 56 1.44 -0.05 -2.80
C LEU A 56 2.16 1.25 -2.46
N THR A 57 1.55 2.09 -1.64
CA THR A 57 2.15 3.34 -1.17
C THR A 57 2.49 3.25 0.32
N CYS A 58 3.68 3.73 0.69
CA CYS A 58 4.10 3.77 2.10
C CYS A 58 3.87 5.17 2.65
N ARG A 59 3.12 5.28 3.74
CA ARG A 59 2.90 6.52 4.46
C ARG A 59 3.47 6.41 5.87
N PRO A 60 4.30 7.38 6.31
CA PRO A 60 4.66 7.46 7.72
C PRO A 60 3.37 7.72 8.50
N ARG A 61 3.20 7.05 9.64
CA ARG A 61 2.14 7.45 10.57
C ARG A 61 2.44 8.88 11.01
N GLN A 62 1.52 9.81 10.74
CA GLN A 62 1.51 11.11 11.38
C GLN A 62 1.25 10.85 12.87
N GLU A 63 2.33 10.79 13.66
CA GLU A 63 2.19 10.89 15.10
C GLU A 63 1.53 12.25 15.34
N LYS A 64 0.27 12.25 15.79
CA LYS A 64 -0.32 13.46 16.37
C LYS A 64 0.59 13.79 17.55
N ARG A 65 1.58 14.64 17.32
CA ARG A 65 2.33 15.32 18.36
C ARG A 65 1.32 16.22 19.07
N ARG A 66 0.56 15.62 19.99
CA ARG A 66 -0.18 16.35 21.02
C ARG A 66 0.89 17.18 21.73
N LYS A 67 0.88 18.48 21.47
CA LYS A 67 1.51 19.45 22.37
C LYS A 67 0.73 19.47 23.66
#